data_AF-Q7TUE1-F1
#
_entry.id   AF-Q7TUE1-F1
#
_cell.length_a   1.000
_cell.length_b   1.000
_cell.length_c   1.000
_cell.angle_alpha   90.00
_cell.angle_beta   90.00
_cell.angle_gamma   90.00
#
_symmetry.space_group_name_H-M   'P 1'
#
loop_
_entity.id
_entity.type
_entity.pdbx_description
1 polymer ?
#
loop_
_entity_poly.entity_id
_entity_poly.type
_entity_poly.pdbx_seq_one_letter_code
_entity_poly.pdbx_strand_id
1 'polypeptide(L)'
;MKKLFLLSLLISLISPIKTSAGFPEGEKGYDLKKIEDSFKLPCDEIGNDECIARAFGVGACTWVFGIKNGKDSKEALRIADGVLIALLKGNNLDINSIFEKDGSIKETIQKESVYRINFCKDATKLAIPKLIKKLPEGVELDDERIENLADVFPLQYLTMFEQMRKRN
;
A
#
# COMPACT_ATOMS: atom_id res chain seq x y z
N MET A 1 -42.62 34.38 -10.93
CA MET A 1 -42.08 33.09 -11.44
C MET A 1 -40.57 33.08 -11.69
N LYS A 2 -39.87 34.21 -11.92
CA LYS A 2 -38.40 34.23 -12.09
C LYS A 2 -37.59 34.04 -10.78
N LYS A 3 -38.14 34.41 -9.61
CA LYS A 3 -37.43 34.32 -8.32
C LYS A 3 -37.34 32.89 -7.74
N LEU A 4 -38.25 31.98 -8.10
CA LEU A 4 -38.21 30.59 -7.63
C LEU A 4 -37.12 29.76 -8.35
N PHE A 5 -36.84 30.05 -9.63
CA PHE A 5 -35.85 29.34 -10.42
C PHE A 5 -34.39 29.62 -10.00
N LEU A 6 -34.14 30.81 -9.45
CA LEU A 6 -32.82 31.17 -8.92
C LEU A 6 -32.52 30.48 -7.58
N LEU A 7 -33.56 30.19 -6.79
CA LEU A 7 -33.40 29.53 -5.50
C LEU A 7 -33.09 28.02 -5.67
N SER A 8 -33.67 27.37 -6.68
CA SER A 8 -33.39 25.96 -6.99
C SER A 8 -31.97 25.72 -7.54
N LEU A 9 -31.39 26.68 -8.26
CA LEU A 9 -30.00 26.58 -8.72
C LEU A 9 -29.00 26.73 -7.56
N LEU A 10 -29.28 27.62 -6.60
CA LEU A 10 -28.45 27.82 -5.42
C LEU A 10 -28.41 26.59 -4.49
N ILE A 11 -29.52 25.85 -4.37
CA ILE A 11 -29.57 24.65 -3.51
C ILE A 11 -28.75 23.48 -4.12
N SER A 12 -28.64 23.41 -5.45
CA SER A 12 -27.82 22.38 -6.13
C SER A 12 -26.31 22.55 -5.91
N LEU A 13 -25.84 23.76 -5.58
CA LEU A 13 -24.43 24.07 -5.35
C LEU A 13 -23.97 23.84 -3.89
N ILE A 14 -24.91 23.58 -2.96
CA ILE A 14 -24.61 23.41 -1.53
C ILE A 14 -24.66 21.93 -1.14
N SER A 15 -25.05 21.04 -2.05
CA SER A 15 -24.93 19.60 -1.78
C SER A 15 -23.45 19.27 -1.67
N PRO A 16 -22.95 18.83 -0.50
CA PRO A 16 -21.58 18.39 -0.38
C PRO A 16 -21.47 17.18 -1.29
N ILE A 17 -20.82 17.35 -2.44
CA ILE A 17 -20.36 16.21 -3.21
C ILE A 17 -19.43 15.50 -2.25
N LYS A 18 -19.90 14.40 -1.66
CA LYS A 18 -19.07 13.49 -0.91
C LYS A 18 -18.15 12.83 -1.92
N THR A 19 -17.15 13.57 -2.40
CA THR A 19 -16.01 12.99 -3.09
C THR A 19 -15.27 12.19 -2.02
N SER A 20 -15.66 10.94 -1.86
CA SER A 20 -14.76 9.97 -1.25
C SER A 20 -13.62 9.82 -2.24
N ALA A 21 -12.53 10.56 -2.02
CA ALA A 21 -11.22 10.21 -2.53
C ALA A 21 -10.73 8.95 -1.80
N GLY A 22 -11.51 7.88 -1.91
CA GLY A 22 -11.21 6.57 -1.36
C GLY A 22 -10.38 5.80 -2.35
N PHE A 23 -9.46 4.99 -1.83
CA PHE A 23 -8.82 3.97 -2.64
C PHE A 23 -9.90 3.06 -3.26
N PRO A 24 -9.77 2.58 -4.52
CA PRO A 24 -10.87 1.89 -5.17
C PRO A 24 -11.22 0.55 -4.50
N GLU A 25 -12.23 0.59 -3.64
CA GLU A 25 -12.82 -0.52 -2.91
C GLU A 25 -14.24 -0.82 -3.45
N GLY A 26 -14.62 -2.10 -3.44
CA GLY A 26 -15.94 -2.62 -3.79
C GLY A 26 -16.49 -3.54 -2.69
N GLU A 27 -17.67 -4.13 -2.91
CA GLU A 27 -18.39 -4.90 -1.89
C GLU A 27 -17.60 -6.09 -1.30
N LYS A 28 -16.62 -6.62 -2.04
CA LYS A 28 -15.81 -7.79 -1.65
C LYS A 28 -14.34 -7.45 -1.35
N GLY A 29 -13.99 -6.18 -1.24
CA GLY A 29 -12.60 -5.70 -1.09
C GLY A 29 -12.18 -4.85 -2.29
N TYR A 30 -10.88 -4.76 -2.58
CA TYR A 30 -10.35 -3.88 -3.63
C TYR A 30 -10.88 -4.21 -5.03
N ASP A 31 -11.29 -3.18 -5.77
CA ASP A 31 -11.67 -3.29 -7.18
C ASP A 31 -10.41 -3.15 -8.04
N LEU A 32 -9.74 -4.28 -8.28
CA LEU A 32 -8.45 -4.31 -8.99
C LEU A 32 -8.54 -3.72 -10.41
N LYS A 33 -9.67 -3.93 -11.11
CA LYS A 33 -9.87 -3.38 -12.44
C LYS A 33 -9.97 -1.86 -12.39
N LYS A 34 -10.72 -1.33 -11.43
CA LYS A 34 -10.82 0.12 -11.23
C LYS A 34 -9.49 0.74 -10.77
N ILE A 35 -8.69 0.02 -9.98
CA ILE A 35 -7.32 0.45 -9.64
C ILE A 35 -6.47 0.57 -10.90
N GLU A 36 -6.45 -0.47 -11.74
CA GLU A 36 -5.68 -0.50 -12.99
C GLU A 36 -6.14 0.62 -13.96
N ASP A 37 -7.44 0.74 -14.17
CA ASP A 37 -8.02 1.65 -15.16
C ASP A 37 -7.95 3.12 -14.70
N SER A 38 -8.17 3.40 -13.42
CA SER A 38 -8.48 4.75 -12.92
C SER A 38 -7.50 5.30 -11.88
N PHE A 39 -6.74 4.46 -11.17
CA PHE A 39 -5.82 4.94 -10.13
C PHE A 39 -4.46 5.30 -10.72
N LYS A 40 -4.34 6.55 -11.18
CA LYS A 40 -3.11 7.07 -11.80
C LYS A 40 -2.25 7.82 -10.79
N LEU A 41 -1.00 7.40 -10.68
CA LEU A 41 0.06 8.10 -9.98
C LEU A 41 0.69 9.13 -10.95
N PRO A 42 1.20 10.27 -10.46
CA PRO A 42 1.79 11.31 -11.30
C PRO A 42 3.22 10.93 -11.73
N CYS A 43 3.40 9.76 -12.37
CA CYS A 43 4.72 9.21 -12.70
C CYS A 43 5.50 10.06 -13.69
N ASP A 44 4.81 10.81 -14.56
CA ASP A 44 5.44 11.76 -15.47
C ASP A 44 6.10 12.95 -14.72
N GLU A 45 5.60 13.27 -13.52
CA GLU A 45 6.13 14.36 -12.70
C GLU A 45 7.22 13.90 -11.74
N ILE A 46 7.06 12.72 -11.12
CA ILE A 46 7.95 12.24 -10.05
C ILE A 46 8.96 11.20 -10.53
N GLY A 47 8.78 10.65 -11.73
CA GLY A 47 9.59 9.56 -12.27
C GLY A 47 9.14 8.17 -11.83
N ASN A 48 9.53 7.16 -12.62
CA ASN A 48 9.09 5.77 -12.42
C ASN A 48 9.57 5.17 -11.09
N ASP A 49 10.81 5.43 -10.69
CA ASP A 49 11.40 4.86 -9.47
C ASP A 49 10.61 5.33 -8.22
N GLU A 50 10.29 6.62 -8.13
CA GLU A 50 9.42 7.20 -7.09
C GLU A 50 7.99 6.65 -7.14
N CYS A 51 7.45 6.47 -8.36
CA CYS A 51 6.12 5.90 -8.55
C CYS A 51 6.02 4.45 -8.06
N ILE A 52 7.02 3.63 -8.35
CA ILE A 52 7.07 2.25 -7.86
C ILE A 52 7.21 2.24 -6.34
N ALA A 53 8.02 3.12 -5.75
CA ALA A 53 8.15 3.24 -4.31
C ALA A 53 6.80 3.59 -3.63
N ARG A 54 6.00 4.47 -4.24
CA ARG A 54 4.62 4.73 -3.78
C ARG A 54 3.73 3.51 -3.89
N ALA A 55 3.81 2.76 -4.99
CA ALA A 55 3.05 1.52 -5.17
C ALA A 55 3.44 0.47 -4.11
N PHE A 56 4.73 0.35 -3.77
CA PHE A 56 5.19 -0.48 -2.64
C PHE A 56 4.63 -0.04 -1.30
N GLY A 57 4.58 1.27 -1.03
CA GLY A 57 3.89 1.82 0.13
C GLY A 57 2.45 1.34 0.21
N VAL A 58 1.68 1.46 -0.88
CA VAL A 58 0.28 1.00 -0.92
C VAL A 58 0.19 -0.52 -0.73
N GLY A 59 1.04 -1.31 -1.39
CA GLY A 59 1.07 -2.77 -1.24
C GLY A 59 1.34 -3.21 0.19
N ALA A 60 2.42 -2.73 0.81
CA ALA A 60 2.77 -3.08 2.18
C ALA A 60 1.69 -2.65 3.18
N CYS A 61 1.15 -1.43 3.02
CA CYS A 61 0.10 -0.94 3.88
C CYS A 61 -1.21 -1.72 3.71
N THR A 62 -1.56 -2.11 2.49
CA THR A 62 -2.69 -3.00 2.22
C THR A 62 -2.55 -4.33 2.95
N TRP A 63 -1.34 -4.89 2.97
CA TRP A 63 -1.06 -6.15 3.66
C TRP A 63 -1.29 -6.03 5.17
N VAL A 64 -0.67 -5.03 5.82
CA VAL A 64 -0.81 -4.86 7.27
C VAL A 64 -2.23 -4.46 7.68
N PHE A 65 -2.93 -3.65 6.88
CA PHE A 65 -4.34 -3.33 7.15
C PHE A 65 -5.23 -4.57 7.05
N GLY A 66 -4.99 -5.45 6.08
CA GLY A 66 -5.72 -6.71 5.97
C GLY A 66 -5.58 -7.56 7.23
N ILE A 67 -4.36 -7.71 7.74
CA ILE A 67 -4.07 -8.47 8.96
C ILE A 67 -4.67 -7.80 10.20
N LYS A 68 -4.48 -6.48 10.34
CA LYS A 68 -5.08 -5.68 11.41
C LYS A 68 -6.59 -5.93 11.46
N ASN A 69 -7.25 -5.94 10.31
CA ASN A 69 -8.70 -6.14 10.17
C ASN A 69 -9.14 -7.62 10.19
N GLY A 70 -8.25 -8.54 10.58
CA GLY A 70 -8.61 -9.92 10.91
C GLY A 70 -8.42 -10.94 9.80
N LYS A 71 -7.85 -10.57 8.65
CA LYS A 71 -7.50 -11.55 7.60
C LYS A 71 -6.28 -12.37 8.01
N ASP A 72 -6.21 -13.63 7.56
CA ASP A 72 -4.97 -14.40 7.66
C ASP A 72 -3.86 -13.72 6.85
N SER A 73 -2.63 -13.80 7.35
CA SER A 73 -1.46 -13.15 6.75
C SER A 73 -1.26 -13.51 5.27
N LYS A 74 -1.48 -14.78 4.87
CA LYS A 74 -1.34 -15.21 3.47
C LYS A 74 -2.45 -14.66 2.59
N GLU A 75 -3.68 -14.63 3.10
CA GLU A 75 -4.81 -14.03 2.39
C GLU A 75 -4.58 -12.52 2.18
N ALA A 76 -4.16 -11.83 3.24
CA ALA A 76 -3.86 -10.40 3.20
C ALA A 76 -2.70 -10.10 2.22
N LEU A 77 -1.65 -10.93 2.19
CA LEU A 77 -0.53 -10.77 1.26
C LEU A 77 -1.00 -10.94 -0.19
N ARG A 78 -1.79 -11.99 -0.49
CA ARG A 78 -2.34 -12.22 -1.83
C ARG A 78 -3.19 -11.04 -2.33
N ILE A 79 -3.95 -10.42 -1.44
CA ILE A 79 -4.73 -9.22 -1.76
C ILE A 79 -3.80 -8.03 -2.04
N ALA A 80 -2.81 -7.81 -1.18
CA ALA A 80 -1.81 -6.76 -1.34
C ALA A 80 -1.03 -6.90 -2.66
N ASP A 81 -0.62 -8.11 -3.02
CA ASP A 81 0.05 -8.40 -4.29
C ASP A 81 -0.86 -8.07 -5.49
N GLY A 82 -2.14 -8.42 -5.40
CA GLY A 82 -3.12 -8.07 -6.44
C GLY A 82 -3.28 -6.56 -6.62
N VAL A 83 -3.32 -5.81 -5.52
CA VAL A 83 -3.36 -4.35 -5.53
C VAL A 83 -2.08 -3.76 -6.13
N LEU A 84 -0.91 -4.25 -5.70
CA LEU A 84 0.38 -3.81 -6.22
C LEU A 84 0.49 -4.06 -7.73
N ILE A 85 0.12 -5.25 -8.21
CA ILE A 85 0.13 -5.58 -9.64
C ILE A 85 -0.80 -4.67 -10.44
N ALA A 86 -2.01 -4.41 -9.94
CA ALA A 86 -2.96 -3.51 -10.60
C ALA A 86 -2.41 -2.08 -10.68
N LEU A 87 -1.76 -1.59 -9.62
CA LEU A 87 -1.11 -0.27 -9.61
C LEU A 87 0.03 -0.19 -10.63
N LEU A 88 0.91 -1.19 -10.66
CA LEU A 88 2.05 -1.20 -11.59
C LEU A 88 1.57 -1.24 -13.04
N LYS A 89 0.61 -2.12 -13.37
CA LYS A 89 0.00 -2.20 -14.71
C LYS A 89 -0.69 -0.91 -15.11
N GLY A 90 -1.54 -0.39 -14.22
CA GLY A 90 -2.31 0.83 -14.47
C GLY A 90 -1.43 2.06 -14.73
N ASN A 91 -0.20 2.05 -14.21
CA ASN A 91 0.76 3.14 -14.36
C ASN A 91 1.91 2.80 -15.33
N ASN A 92 1.81 1.71 -16.09
CA ASN A 92 2.82 1.26 -17.05
C ASN A 92 4.24 1.15 -16.44
N LEU A 93 4.32 0.64 -15.21
CA LEU A 93 5.57 0.47 -14.46
C LEU A 93 6.02 -0.99 -14.55
N ASP A 94 7.31 -1.20 -14.85
CA ASP A 94 7.93 -2.52 -14.83
C ASP A 94 8.62 -2.75 -13.48
N ILE A 95 8.15 -3.75 -12.74
CA ILE A 95 8.77 -4.12 -11.45
C ILE A 95 10.24 -4.51 -11.61
N ASN A 96 10.68 -4.99 -12.78
CA ASN A 96 12.07 -5.39 -12.98
C ASN A 96 13.02 -4.19 -13.02
N SER A 97 12.52 -2.97 -13.26
CA SER A 97 13.35 -1.77 -13.30
C SER A 97 13.86 -1.32 -11.93
N ILE A 98 13.39 -1.93 -10.85
CA ILE A 98 13.78 -1.55 -9.48
C ILE A 98 15.11 -2.14 -9.04
N PHE A 99 15.60 -3.17 -9.74
CA PHE A 99 16.74 -3.95 -9.28
C PHE A 99 18.05 -3.45 -9.88
N GLU A 100 19.09 -3.46 -9.07
CA GLU A 100 20.48 -3.39 -9.51
C GLU A 100 20.92 -4.71 -10.14
N LYS A 101 22.10 -4.71 -10.76
CA LYS A 101 22.67 -5.90 -11.42
C LYS A 101 22.89 -7.07 -10.46
N ASP A 102 23.15 -6.80 -9.19
CA ASP A 102 23.32 -7.81 -8.14
C ASP A 102 21.99 -8.32 -7.56
N GLY A 103 20.86 -7.83 -8.07
CA GLY A 103 19.51 -8.18 -7.64
C GLY A 103 19.05 -7.50 -6.35
N SER A 104 19.82 -6.56 -5.79
CA SER A 104 19.33 -5.66 -4.74
C SER A 104 18.37 -4.62 -5.33
N ILE A 105 17.48 -4.06 -4.52
CA ILE A 105 16.65 -2.91 -4.92
C ILE A 105 17.52 -1.65 -4.90
N LYS A 106 17.40 -0.81 -5.93
CA LYS A 106 18.07 0.50 -6.01
C LYS A 106 17.88 1.30 -4.72
N GLU A 107 18.95 1.93 -4.24
CA GLU A 107 18.95 2.65 -2.96
C GLU A 107 17.88 3.76 -2.89
N THR A 108 17.66 4.48 -3.99
CA THR A 108 16.64 5.54 -4.09
C THR A 108 15.23 4.99 -3.86
N ILE A 109 14.89 3.89 -4.53
CA ILE A 109 13.60 3.21 -4.39
C ILE A 109 13.46 2.66 -2.97
N GLN A 110 14.52 2.05 -2.42
CA GLN A 110 14.48 1.51 -1.05
C GLN A 110 14.17 2.61 -0.03
N LYS A 111 14.89 3.74 -0.07
CA LYS A 111 14.68 4.86 0.86
C LYS A 111 13.26 5.42 0.78
N GLU A 112 12.78 5.70 -0.43
CA GLU A 112 11.44 6.24 -0.61
C GLU A 112 10.37 5.22 -0.21
N SER A 113 10.56 3.94 -0.53
CA SER A 113 9.62 2.89 -0.13
C SER A 113 9.55 2.76 1.38
N VAL A 114 10.69 2.78 2.08
CA VAL A 114 10.73 2.76 3.55
C VAL A 114 9.95 3.95 4.13
N TYR A 115 10.17 5.16 3.59
CA TYR A 115 9.42 6.35 3.99
C TYR A 115 7.91 6.17 3.78
N ARG A 116 7.49 5.65 2.62
CA ARG A 116 6.07 5.43 2.30
C ARG A 116 5.40 4.35 3.14
N ILE A 117 6.10 3.24 3.40
CA ILE A 117 5.56 2.14 4.20
C ILE A 117 5.41 2.57 5.67
N ASN A 118 6.28 3.46 6.17
CA ASN A 118 6.17 3.97 7.54
C ASN A 118 4.88 4.77 7.82
N PHE A 119 4.14 5.23 6.79
CA PHE A 119 2.81 5.82 7.00
C PHE A 119 1.80 4.86 7.65
N CYS A 120 2.01 3.54 7.54
CA CYS A 120 1.19 2.54 8.21
C CYS A 120 1.89 1.87 9.41
N LYS A 121 2.96 2.46 9.98
CA LYS A 121 3.69 1.89 11.13
C LYS A 121 2.78 1.52 12.31
N ASP A 122 1.82 2.37 12.66
CA ASP A 122 0.88 2.08 13.75
C ASP A 122 -0.03 0.89 13.43
N ALA A 123 -0.44 0.74 12.17
CA ALA A 123 -1.17 -0.44 11.74
C ALA A 123 -0.28 -1.70 11.74
N THR A 124 0.99 -1.55 11.38
CA THR A 124 2.01 -2.61 11.45
C THR A 124 2.18 -3.11 12.87
N LYS A 125 2.30 -2.23 13.87
CA LYS A 125 2.34 -2.59 15.30
C LYS A 125 1.17 -3.48 15.71
N LEU A 126 -0.04 -3.10 15.29
CA LEU A 126 -1.25 -3.88 15.57
C LEU A 126 -1.33 -5.20 14.79
N ALA A 127 -0.63 -5.31 13.67
CA ALA A 127 -0.57 -6.51 12.85
C ALA A 127 0.51 -7.51 13.32
N ILE A 128 1.61 -7.04 13.92
CA ILE A 128 2.75 -7.86 14.35
C ILE A 128 2.36 -9.05 15.24
N PRO A 129 1.55 -8.89 16.31
CA PRO A 129 1.13 -10.02 17.13
C PRO A 129 0.36 -11.11 16.36
N LYS A 130 -0.29 -10.74 15.25
CA LYS A 130 -1.03 -11.67 14.37
C LYS A 130 -0.13 -12.30 13.31
N LEU A 131 0.96 -11.61 12.93
CA LEU A 131 1.98 -12.10 12.01
C LEU A 131 2.86 -13.17 12.67
N ILE A 132 3.24 -12.95 13.93
CA ILE A 132 4.12 -13.84 14.67
C ILE A 132 3.29 -14.99 15.27
N LYS A 133 3.24 -16.12 14.54
CA LYS A 133 2.52 -17.31 14.99
C LYS A 133 3.25 -18.08 16.11
N LYS A 134 4.58 -17.91 16.23
CA LYS A 134 5.39 -18.57 17.25
C LYS A 134 6.63 -17.74 17.57
N LEU A 135 6.87 -17.49 18.85
CA LEU A 135 8.12 -16.92 19.35
C LEU A 135 9.06 -18.05 19.80
N PRO A 136 10.39 -17.82 19.78
CA PRO A 136 11.32 -18.69 20.48
C PRO A 136 10.98 -18.80 21.97
N GLU A 137 11.36 -19.92 22.59
CA GLU A 137 11.12 -20.14 24.02
C GLU A 137 11.83 -19.06 24.85
N GLY A 138 11.11 -18.50 25.84
CA GLY A 138 11.59 -17.40 26.67
C GLY A 138 11.58 -16.00 26.01
N VAL A 139 11.06 -15.86 24.78
CA VAL A 139 10.91 -14.57 24.11
C VAL A 139 9.48 -14.08 24.21
N GLU A 140 9.30 -12.91 24.82
CA GLU A 140 8.02 -12.20 24.87
C GLU A 140 7.94 -11.13 23.79
N LEU A 141 6.72 -10.90 23.30
CA LEU A 141 6.41 -9.83 22.36
C LEU A 141 5.88 -8.62 23.14
N ASP A 142 6.78 -7.98 23.86
CA ASP A 142 6.54 -6.73 24.57
C ASP A 142 6.42 -5.54 23.60
N ASP A 143 6.02 -4.38 24.13
CA ASP A 143 5.80 -3.16 23.35
C ASP A 143 7.08 -2.67 22.65
N GLU A 144 8.24 -2.80 23.31
CA GLU A 144 9.55 -2.42 22.74
C GLU A 144 9.89 -3.30 21.54
N ARG A 145 9.65 -4.61 21.64
CA ARG A 145 9.87 -5.55 20.55
C ARG A 145 8.88 -5.31 19.41
N ILE A 146 7.63 -4.99 19.70
CA ILE A 146 6.64 -4.60 18.67
C ILE A 146 7.10 -3.32 17.96
N GLU A 147 7.59 -2.32 18.68
CA GLU A 147 8.15 -1.10 18.10
C GLU A 147 9.30 -1.43 17.14
N ASN A 148 10.30 -2.17 17.63
CA ASN A 148 11.49 -2.55 16.86
C ASN A 148 11.13 -3.37 15.61
N LEU A 149 10.16 -4.29 15.73
CA LEU A 149 9.67 -5.07 14.60
C LEU A 149 8.92 -4.20 13.58
N ALA A 150 8.17 -3.20 14.04
CA ALA A 150 7.48 -2.26 13.16
C ALA A 150 8.48 -1.36 12.43
N ASP A 151 9.59 -0.98 13.06
CA ASP A 151 10.68 -0.19 12.44
C ASP A 151 11.41 -0.95 11.33
N VAL A 152 11.63 -2.25 11.48
CA VAL A 152 12.32 -3.06 10.46
C VAL A 152 11.39 -3.61 9.38
N PHE A 153 10.07 -3.59 9.60
CA PHE A 153 9.07 -4.13 8.68
C PHE A 153 9.20 -3.61 7.24
N PRO A 154 9.40 -2.31 6.97
CA PRO A 154 9.56 -1.82 5.60
C PRO A 154 10.71 -2.48 4.85
N LEU A 155 11.86 -2.63 5.50
CA LEU A 155 13.02 -3.29 4.91
C LEU A 155 12.74 -4.78 4.69
N GLN A 156 12.12 -5.45 5.67
CA GLN A 156 11.75 -6.85 5.55
C GLN A 156 10.80 -7.08 4.36
N TYR A 157 9.82 -6.21 4.16
CA TYR A 157 8.90 -6.28 3.03
C TYR A 157 9.64 -6.16 1.69
N LEU A 158 10.56 -5.22 1.56
CA LEU A 158 11.36 -5.04 0.33
C LEU A 158 12.30 -6.22 0.06
N THR A 159 12.93 -6.77 1.10
CA THR A 159 13.80 -7.95 0.97
C THR A 159 13.05 -9.17 0.41
N MET A 160 11.73 -9.28 0.59
CA MET A 160 10.94 -10.34 -0.05
C MET A 160 11.08 -10.30 -1.59
N PHE A 161 11.10 -9.11 -2.19
CA PHE A 161 11.26 -8.94 -3.63
C PHE A 161 12.69 -9.26 -4.09
N GLU A 162 13.70 -8.83 -3.35
CA GLU A 162 15.11 -9.18 -3.64
C GLU A 162 15.34 -10.69 -3.57
N GLN A 163 14.75 -11.37 -2.58
CA GLN A 163 14.83 -12.83 -2.45
C GLN A 163 14.13 -13.53 -3.61
N MET A 164 12.98 -13.04 -4.06
CA MET A 164 12.32 -13.57 -5.25
C MET A 164 13.18 -13.36 -6.51
N ARG A 165 13.82 -12.19 -6.65
CA ARG A 165 14.69 -11.88 -7.78
C ARG A 165 15.93 -12.78 -7.83
N LYS A 166 16.60 -12.99 -6.69
CA LYS A 166 17.86 -13.76 -6.61
C LYS A 166 17.67 -15.28 -6.71
N ARG A 167 16.45 -15.77 -6.51
CA ARG A 167 16.10 -17.20 -6.65
C ARG A 167 15.71 -17.58 -8.08
N ASN A 168 15.38 -16.60 -8.91
CA ASN A 168 15.04 -16.75 -10.33
C ASN A 168 16.27 -16.51 -11.21
#